data_AF-A0A7C1V2C5-F1
#
_entry.id   AF-A0A7C1V2C5-F1
#
_cell.length_a   1.000
_cell.length_b   1.000
_cell.length_c   1.000
_cell.angle_alpha   90.00
_cell.angle_beta   90.00
_cell.angle_gamma   90.00
#
_symmetry.space_group_name_H-M   'P 1'
#
loop_
_entity.id
_entity.type
_entity.pdbx_description
1 polymer ?
#
loop_
_entity_poly.entity_id
_entity_poly.type
_entity_poly.pdbx_seq_one_letter_code
_entity_poly.pdbx_strand_id
1 'polypeptide(L)'
;DGYFEAYVPDFEYLLYDVSHFTDEEIKGAVILKASLLTMKYVFRPELGKQLEKIFGLFKDLTLKETGLEYLETLLRYLVNATDTIKKDDIARAIQSIPEGDKIVPTIAEQWKKEGFEEGIQQGIQQGIRQGIQEGIQQGIQQGMREGILEAIELGLKLKFGTRGLKIYPEIRKIEEIEQLRSIKEAIEIAGSIKEIEELLD
;
A
#
# COMPACT_ATOMS: atom_id res chain seq x y z
N ASP A 1 -73.32 6.88 15.91
CA ASP A 1 -71.87 6.82 15.61
C ASP A 1 -71.05 7.18 16.85
N GLY A 2 -70.73 6.20 17.71
CA GLY A 2 -69.97 6.44 18.95
C GLY A 2 -69.28 5.21 19.55
N TYR A 3 -69.19 4.11 18.79
CA TYR A 3 -68.71 2.83 19.32
C TYR A 3 -67.17 2.69 19.35
N PHE A 4 -66.44 3.60 18.69
CA PHE A 4 -64.97 3.50 18.54
C PHE A 4 -64.16 4.54 19.32
N GLU A 5 -64.78 5.51 19.99
CA GLU A 5 -64.05 6.52 20.80
C GLU A 5 -63.23 5.88 21.92
N ALA A 6 -63.75 4.82 22.56
CA ALA A 6 -63.06 4.11 23.64
C ALA A 6 -61.81 3.31 23.19
N TYR A 7 -61.56 3.21 21.88
CA TYR A 7 -60.47 2.43 21.30
C TYR A 7 -59.46 3.29 20.53
N VAL A 8 -59.62 4.61 20.51
CA VAL A 8 -58.61 5.53 19.97
C VAL A 8 -57.55 5.73 21.07
N PRO A 9 -56.30 5.28 20.88
CA PRO A 9 -55.26 5.54 21.87
C PRO A 9 -54.97 7.04 21.90
N ASP A 10 -55.01 7.61 23.10
CA ASP A 10 -54.63 9.00 23.34
C ASP A 10 -53.09 9.08 23.31
N PHE A 11 -52.53 9.63 22.23
CA PHE A 11 -51.10 9.85 22.10
C PHE A 11 -50.83 11.34 22.30
N GLU A 12 -50.20 11.70 23.42
CA GLU A 12 -49.50 12.98 23.53
C GLU A 12 -48.18 12.89 22.75
N TYR A 13 -48.10 13.61 21.64
CA TYR A 13 -46.83 13.82 20.97
C TYR A 13 -46.00 14.81 21.79
N LEU A 14 -44.92 14.32 22.41
CA LEU A 14 -43.85 15.20 22.90
C LEU A 14 -43.05 15.71 21.70
N LEU A 15 -43.52 16.81 21.11
CA LEU A 15 -42.79 17.51 20.05
C LEU A 15 -41.68 18.35 20.72
N TYR A 16 -40.45 17.82 20.73
CA TYR A 16 -39.28 18.58 21.17
C TYR A 16 -38.76 19.43 20.02
N ASP A 17 -38.94 20.74 20.12
CA ASP A 17 -38.40 21.69 19.17
C ASP A 17 -36.90 21.91 19.42
N VAL A 18 -36.09 21.23 18.62
CA VAL A 18 -34.63 21.28 18.70
C VAL A 18 -34.01 22.55 18.10
N SER A 19 -34.82 23.47 17.54
CA SER A 19 -34.33 24.71 16.92
C SER A 19 -33.67 25.72 17.87
N HIS A 20 -33.79 25.48 19.18
CA HIS A 20 -33.25 26.35 20.23
C HIS A 20 -31.93 25.85 20.83
N PHE A 21 -31.51 24.61 20.51
CA PHE A 21 -30.23 24.08 20.97
C PHE A 21 -29.12 24.52 20.03
N THR A 22 -27.96 24.79 20.62
CA THR A 22 -26.73 25.04 19.87
C THR A 22 -26.12 23.71 19.42
N ASP A 23 -25.40 23.73 18.29
CA ASP A 23 -24.88 22.50 17.66
C ASP A 23 -23.88 21.74 18.57
N GLU A 24 -23.21 22.41 19.51
CA GLU A 24 -22.32 21.81 20.53
C GLU A 24 -23.04 20.90 21.55
N GLU A 25 -24.36 21.04 21.69
CA GLU A 25 -25.17 20.31 22.67
C GLU A 25 -25.65 18.96 22.12
N ILE A 26 -25.56 18.74 20.81
CA ILE A 26 -26.07 17.53 20.15
C ILE A 26 -24.97 16.44 20.06
N LYS A 27 -24.52 15.95 21.23
CA LYS A 27 -23.62 14.77 21.40
C LYS A 27 -24.37 13.42 21.33
N GLY A 28 -25.46 13.41 20.56
CA GLY A 28 -26.66 12.65 20.84
C GLY A 28 -26.52 11.13 20.87
N ALA A 29 -25.88 10.45 19.92
CA ALA A 29 -26.15 9.02 19.72
C ALA A 29 -25.73 8.07 20.87
N VAL A 30 -24.56 8.28 21.48
CA VAL A 30 -24.06 7.42 22.58
C VAL A 30 -24.67 7.85 23.92
N ILE A 31 -24.75 9.16 24.16
CA ILE A 31 -25.38 9.73 25.37
C ILE A 31 -26.87 9.41 25.39
N LEU A 32 -27.57 9.54 24.27
CA LEU A 32 -28.98 9.15 24.12
C LEU A 32 -29.14 7.66 24.37
N LYS A 33 -28.28 6.79 23.82
CA LYS A 33 -28.36 5.35 24.05
C LYS A 33 -28.11 4.99 25.52
N ALA A 34 -27.14 5.62 26.18
CA ALA A 34 -26.86 5.42 27.60
C ALA A 34 -27.99 5.96 28.49
N SER A 35 -28.54 7.14 28.18
CA SER A 35 -29.66 7.76 28.88
C SER A 35 -30.95 6.95 28.71
N LEU A 36 -31.27 6.50 27.49
CA LEU A 36 -32.43 5.64 27.22
C LEU A 36 -32.32 4.29 27.93
N LEU A 37 -31.13 3.68 27.97
CA LEU A 37 -30.92 2.45 28.74
C LEU A 37 -31.04 2.69 30.24
N THR A 38 -30.53 3.81 30.75
CA THR A 38 -30.68 4.19 32.17
C THR A 38 -32.16 4.37 32.51
N MET A 39 -32.91 5.14 31.72
CA MET A 39 -34.35 5.35 31.90
C MET A 39 -35.16 4.05 31.77
N LYS A 40 -34.77 3.13 30.89
CA LYS A 40 -35.41 1.82 30.72
C LYS A 40 -35.30 0.93 31.96
N TYR A 41 -34.18 1.02 32.69
CA TYR A 41 -33.86 0.10 33.79
C TYR A 41 -33.97 0.74 35.18
N VAL A 42 -34.08 2.07 35.32
CA VAL A 42 -34.03 2.77 36.62
C VAL A 42 -35.11 2.31 37.62
N PHE A 43 -36.29 1.93 37.14
CA PHE A 43 -37.38 1.41 37.98
C PHE A 43 -37.46 -0.12 38.04
N ARG A 44 -36.43 -0.82 37.52
CA ARG A 44 -36.39 -2.27 37.43
C ARG A 44 -35.32 -2.85 38.36
N PRO A 45 -35.58 -4.00 39.03
CA PRO A 45 -34.62 -4.61 39.94
C PRO A 45 -33.32 -5.09 39.24
N GLU A 46 -33.30 -5.21 37.91
CA GLU A 46 -32.13 -5.61 37.13
C GLU A 46 -31.15 -4.48 36.83
N LEU A 47 -31.43 -3.23 37.25
CA LEU A 47 -30.55 -2.07 37.02
C LEU A 47 -29.10 -2.38 37.38
N GLY A 48 -28.88 -2.95 38.57
CA GLY A 48 -27.53 -3.29 39.07
C GLY A 48 -26.73 -4.19 38.12
N LYS A 49 -27.39 -5.07 37.36
CA LYS A 49 -26.74 -5.95 36.36
C LYS A 49 -26.47 -5.25 35.03
N GLN A 50 -27.16 -4.15 34.75
CA GLN A 50 -27.00 -3.37 33.51
C GLN A 50 -26.03 -2.20 33.66
N LEU A 51 -25.68 -1.81 34.90
CA LEU A 51 -24.75 -0.71 35.16
C LEU A 51 -23.40 -0.89 34.47
N GLU A 52 -22.82 -2.10 34.51
CA GLU A 52 -21.54 -2.38 33.82
C GLU A 52 -21.63 -2.15 32.31
N LYS A 53 -22.74 -2.55 31.70
CA LYS A 53 -23.00 -2.33 30.27
C LYS A 53 -23.26 -0.86 29.95
N ILE A 54 -24.01 -0.16 30.80
CA ILE A 54 -24.31 1.27 30.64
C ILE A 54 -23.03 2.09 30.78
N PHE A 55 -22.22 1.83 31.81
CA PHE A 55 -20.92 2.47 32.01
C PHE A 55 -19.89 2.06 30.96
N GLY A 56 -19.96 0.84 30.45
CA GLY A 56 -19.13 0.37 29.33
C GLY A 56 -19.34 1.14 28.02
N LEU A 57 -20.55 1.67 27.77
CA LEU A 57 -20.81 2.57 26.63
C LEU A 57 -20.01 3.87 26.72
N PHE A 58 -19.63 4.27 27.93
CA PHE A 58 -18.78 5.44 28.15
C PHE A 58 -17.30 5.12 28.07
N LYS A 59 -16.88 3.85 28.07
CA LYS A 59 -15.45 3.49 28.01
C LYS A 59 -14.78 4.00 26.72
N ASP A 60 -15.50 3.91 25.61
CA ASP A 60 -15.09 4.49 24.32
C ASP A 60 -15.26 6.02 24.30
N LEU A 61 -16.11 6.58 25.18
CA LEU A 61 -16.30 8.02 25.37
C LEU A 61 -15.21 8.67 26.26
N THR A 62 -14.63 7.92 27.19
CA THR A 62 -13.66 8.38 28.21
C THR A 62 -12.21 8.27 27.77
N LEU A 63 -11.92 7.57 26.67
CA LEU A 63 -10.56 7.45 26.14
C LEU A 63 -10.13 8.65 25.28
N LYS A 64 -11.07 9.54 24.95
CA LYS A 64 -10.83 10.72 24.12
C LYS A 64 -11.42 11.95 24.80
N GLU A 65 -10.56 12.88 25.19
CA GLU A 65 -10.89 14.01 26.07
C GLU A 65 -11.76 15.07 25.37
N THR A 66 -11.82 15.05 24.04
CA THR A 66 -12.56 16.05 23.23
C THR A 66 -13.37 15.45 22.08
N GLY A 67 -14.43 16.15 21.65
CA GLY A 67 -15.23 15.81 20.46
C GLY A 67 -14.39 15.73 19.17
N LEU A 68 -13.28 16.49 19.13
CA LEU A 68 -12.33 16.56 18.01
C LEU A 68 -11.60 15.23 17.78
N GLU A 69 -11.37 14.44 18.82
CA GLU A 69 -10.69 13.16 18.68
C GLU A 69 -11.60 12.09 18.06
N TYR A 70 -12.93 12.16 18.26
CA TYR A 70 -13.88 11.30 17.54
C TYR A 70 -13.92 11.66 16.06
N LEU A 71 -13.93 12.95 15.77
CA LEU A 71 -13.86 13.48 14.42
C LEU A 71 -12.56 13.03 13.72
N GLU A 72 -11.43 13.05 14.41
CA GLU A 72 -10.15 12.54 13.89
C GLU A 72 -10.24 11.05 13.53
N THR A 73 -10.85 10.22 14.39
CA THR A 73 -11.05 8.78 14.11
C THR A 73 -11.95 8.57 12.90
N LEU A 74 -13.03 9.35 12.77
CA LEU A 74 -13.93 9.28 11.63
C LEU A 74 -13.23 9.70 10.33
N LEU A 75 -12.49 10.81 10.35
CA LEU A 75 -11.72 11.30 9.20
C LEU A 75 -10.68 10.27 8.75
N ARG A 76 -9.96 9.67 9.71
CA ARG A 76 -9.02 8.58 9.46
C ARG A 76 -9.69 7.39 8.79
N TYR A 77 -10.88 7.01 9.24
CA TYR A 77 -11.63 5.92 8.61
C TYR A 77 -12.06 6.28 7.18
N LEU A 78 -12.63 7.47 6.98
CA LEU A 78 -13.13 7.91 5.68
C LEU A 78 -12.02 7.98 4.62
N VAL A 79 -10.84 8.50 4.98
CA VAL A 79 -9.69 8.56 4.06
C VAL A 79 -9.19 7.17 3.68
N ASN A 80 -9.16 6.23 4.63
CA ASN A 80 -8.70 4.86 4.36
C ASN A 80 -9.74 3.99 3.66
N ALA A 81 -11.02 4.30 3.80
CA ALA A 81 -12.12 3.50 3.26
C ALA A 81 -12.53 3.92 1.84
N THR A 82 -12.15 5.12 1.37
CA THR A 82 -12.54 5.58 0.04
C THR A 82 -11.59 6.63 -0.57
N ASP A 83 -11.28 6.45 -1.86
CA ASP A 83 -10.51 7.41 -2.68
C ASP A 83 -11.37 8.56 -3.22
N THR A 84 -12.67 8.58 -2.91
CA THR A 84 -13.62 9.55 -3.48
C THR A 84 -13.57 10.92 -2.82
N ILE A 85 -12.99 11.02 -1.63
CA ILE A 85 -12.93 12.24 -0.83
C ILE A 85 -11.57 12.91 -1.04
N LYS A 86 -11.54 14.14 -1.56
CA LYS A 86 -10.29 14.87 -1.77
C LYS A 86 -9.84 15.55 -0.47
N LYS A 87 -8.53 15.75 -0.32
CA LYS A 87 -7.94 16.50 0.81
C LYS A 87 -8.55 17.90 0.96
N ASP A 88 -8.87 18.55 -0.15
CA ASP A 88 -9.51 19.88 -0.16
C ASP A 88 -10.97 19.85 0.35
N ASP A 89 -11.67 18.73 0.19
CA ASP A 89 -13.03 18.55 0.72
C ASP A 89 -13.00 18.40 2.24
N ILE A 90 -12.01 17.65 2.74
CA ILE A 90 -11.75 17.49 4.18
C ILE A 90 -11.33 18.81 4.81
N ALA A 91 -10.42 19.55 4.18
CA ALA A 91 -9.96 20.84 4.68
C ALA A 91 -11.11 21.86 4.79
N ARG A 92 -12.00 21.92 3.80
CA ARG A 92 -13.20 22.77 3.84
C ARG A 92 -14.19 22.35 4.92
N ALA A 93 -14.39 21.04 5.09
CA ALA A 93 -15.27 20.52 6.14
C ALA A 93 -14.74 20.87 7.55
N ILE A 94 -13.43 20.77 7.77
CA ILE A 94 -12.79 21.07 9.05
C ILE A 94 -12.85 22.58 9.39
N GLN A 95 -12.76 23.47 8.39
CA GLN A 95 -12.85 24.92 8.61
C GLN A 95 -14.18 25.38 9.21
N SER A 96 -15.24 24.58 9.04
CA SER A 96 -16.57 24.88 9.57
C SER A 96 -16.76 24.43 11.03
N ILE A 97 -15.74 23.80 11.62
CA ILE A 97 -15.82 23.16 12.94
C ILE A 97 -15.04 24.02 13.94
N PRO A 98 -15.65 24.44 15.06
CA PRO A 98 -14.95 25.14 16.14
C PRO A 98 -13.74 24.32 16.62
N GLU A 99 -12.57 24.96 16.69
CA GLU A 99 -11.28 24.32 17.05
C GLU A 99 -10.82 23.19 16.10
N GLY A 100 -11.42 23.08 14.91
CA GLY A 100 -11.04 22.09 13.89
C GLY A 100 -9.62 22.30 13.35
N ASP A 101 -9.08 23.52 13.44
CA ASP A 101 -7.70 23.87 13.12
C ASP A 101 -6.66 23.05 13.93
N LYS A 102 -7.04 22.57 15.11
CA LYS A 102 -6.18 21.70 15.95
C LYS A 102 -6.03 20.28 15.39
N ILE A 103 -6.95 19.81 14.53
CA ILE A 103 -6.92 18.47 13.92
C ILE A 103 -6.06 18.43 12.65
N VAL A 104 -5.95 19.57 11.95
CA VAL A 104 -5.26 19.64 10.65
C VAL A 104 -3.79 19.18 10.74
N PRO A 105 -2.98 19.57 11.74
CA PRO A 105 -1.59 19.15 11.84
C PRO A 105 -1.42 17.64 12.03
N THR A 106 -2.23 17.00 12.86
CA THR A 106 -2.13 15.54 13.14
C THR A 106 -2.48 14.71 11.92
N ILE A 107 -3.53 15.08 11.19
CA ILE A 107 -3.91 14.42 9.95
C ILE A 107 -2.87 14.67 8.84
N ALA A 108 -2.34 15.89 8.74
CA ALA A 108 -1.34 16.24 7.73
C ALA A 108 0.00 15.50 7.94
N GLU A 109 0.48 15.41 9.18
CA GLU A 109 1.70 14.66 9.52
C GLU A 109 1.55 13.18 9.20
N GLN A 110 0.39 12.60 9.52
CA GLN A 110 0.11 11.22 9.20
C GLN A 110 0.07 10.97 7.69
N TRP A 111 -0.61 11.81 6.91
CA TRP A 111 -0.63 11.66 5.45
C TRP A 111 0.76 11.75 4.83
N LYS A 112 1.61 12.64 5.37
CA LYS A 112 3.00 12.75 4.93
C LYS A 112 3.77 11.46 5.23
N LYS A 113 3.54 10.88 6.41
CA LYS A 113 4.15 9.60 6.80
C LYS A 113 3.67 8.45 5.90
N GLU A 114 2.36 8.32 5.69
CA GLU A 114 1.77 7.29 4.81
C GLU A 114 2.31 7.43 3.38
N GLY A 115 2.28 8.63 2.80
CA GLY A 115 2.83 8.86 1.45
C GLY A 115 4.33 8.59 1.36
N PHE A 116 5.08 8.83 2.44
CA PHE A 116 6.50 8.48 2.50
C PHE A 116 6.72 6.96 2.57
N GLU A 117 5.94 6.25 3.39
CA GLU A 117 5.97 4.78 3.50
C GLU A 117 5.58 4.13 2.17
N GLU A 118 4.51 4.58 1.53
CA GLU A 118 4.11 4.15 0.18
C GLU A 118 5.20 4.43 -0.85
N GLY A 119 5.79 5.63 -0.84
CA GLY A 119 6.88 6.00 -1.73
C GLY A 119 8.11 5.10 -1.57
N ILE A 120 8.48 4.76 -0.33
CA ILE A 120 9.54 3.79 -0.04
C ILE A 120 9.17 2.40 -0.58
N GLN A 121 7.96 1.92 -0.30
CA GLN A 121 7.52 0.60 -0.76
C GLN A 121 7.54 0.50 -2.29
N GLN A 122 7.02 1.52 -2.97
CA GLN A 122 7.05 1.60 -4.43
C GLN A 122 8.48 1.65 -4.97
N GLY A 123 9.34 2.48 -4.36
CA GLY A 123 10.75 2.59 -4.74
C GLY A 123 11.52 1.28 -4.58
N ILE A 124 11.32 0.56 -3.47
CA ILE A 124 11.91 -0.76 -3.24
C ILE A 124 11.39 -1.76 -4.27
N GLN A 125 10.08 -1.80 -4.53
CA GLN A 125 9.51 -2.73 -5.51
C GLN A 125 10.00 -2.45 -6.94
N GLN A 126 10.13 -1.19 -7.33
CA GLN A 126 10.70 -0.83 -8.63
C GLN A 126 12.19 -1.18 -8.70
N GLY A 127 12.96 -0.83 -7.67
CA GLY A 127 14.39 -1.12 -7.60
C GLY A 127 14.68 -2.62 -7.66
N ILE A 128 13.93 -3.46 -6.94
CA ILE A 128 14.06 -4.92 -7.00
C ILE A 128 13.72 -5.44 -8.39
N ARG A 129 12.61 -4.99 -9.00
CA ARG A 129 12.22 -5.43 -10.35
C ARG A 129 13.28 -5.08 -11.39
N GLN A 130 13.76 -3.84 -11.38
CA GLN A 130 14.79 -3.38 -12.29
C GLN A 130 16.10 -4.14 -12.06
N GLY A 131 16.55 -4.28 -10.81
CA GLY A 131 17.78 -5.00 -10.48
C GLY A 131 17.74 -6.48 -10.87
N ILE A 132 16.60 -7.16 -10.68
CA ILE A 132 16.43 -8.55 -11.14
C ILE A 132 16.49 -8.63 -12.67
N GLN A 133 15.79 -7.72 -13.36
CA GLN A 133 15.76 -7.73 -14.83
C GLN A 133 17.16 -7.48 -15.43
N GLU A 134 17.86 -6.45 -14.95
CA GLU A 134 19.23 -6.15 -15.38
C GLU A 134 20.19 -7.30 -15.03
N GLY A 135 20.09 -7.85 -13.81
CA GLY A 135 20.93 -8.96 -13.37
C GLY A 135 20.73 -10.24 -14.20
N ILE A 136 19.48 -10.59 -14.52
CA ILE A 136 19.18 -11.74 -15.40
C ILE A 136 19.74 -11.49 -16.80
N GLN A 137 19.54 -10.29 -17.36
CA GLN A 137 20.01 -9.98 -18.71
C GLN A 137 21.54 -10.03 -18.81
N GLN A 138 22.24 -9.43 -17.84
CA GLN A 138 23.70 -9.49 -17.75
C GLN A 138 24.19 -10.92 -17.54
N GLY A 139 23.54 -11.68 -16.66
CA GLY A 139 23.89 -13.08 -16.40
C GLY A 139 23.73 -13.97 -17.63
N ILE A 140 22.66 -13.79 -18.41
CA ILE A 140 22.45 -14.53 -19.68
C ILE A 140 23.54 -14.15 -20.69
N GLN A 141 23.83 -12.86 -20.87
CA GLN A 141 24.86 -12.41 -21.81
C GLN A 141 26.25 -12.95 -21.43
N GLN A 142 26.62 -12.86 -20.15
CA GLN A 142 27.89 -13.37 -19.65
C GLN A 142 27.97 -14.89 -19.80
N GLY A 143 26.92 -15.63 -19.41
CA GLY A 143 26.90 -17.09 -19.54
C GLY A 143 26.96 -17.56 -21.00
N MET A 144 26.28 -16.85 -21.91
CA MET A 144 26.34 -17.13 -23.35
C MET A 144 27.75 -16.87 -23.91
N ARG A 145 28.38 -15.76 -23.50
CA ARG A 145 29.77 -15.45 -23.89
C ARG A 145 30.75 -16.49 -23.38
N GLU A 146 30.68 -16.84 -22.10
CA GLU A 146 31.53 -17.87 -21.48
C GLU A 146 31.34 -19.23 -22.16
N GLY A 147 30.09 -19.64 -22.42
CA GLY A 147 29.80 -20.89 -23.13
C GLY A 147 30.34 -20.93 -24.57
N ILE A 148 30.29 -19.80 -25.30
CA ILE A 148 30.89 -19.72 -26.65
C ILE A 148 32.43 -19.78 -26.56
N LEU A 149 33.04 -19.10 -25.60
CA LEU A 149 34.49 -19.15 -25.40
C LEU A 149 34.97 -20.57 -25.07
N GLU A 150 34.27 -21.29 -24.18
CA GLU A 150 34.57 -22.70 -23.89
C GLU A 150 34.44 -23.59 -25.13
N ALA A 151 33.40 -23.37 -25.95
CA ALA A 151 33.21 -24.09 -27.21
C ALA A 151 34.34 -23.80 -28.21
N ILE A 152 34.78 -22.55 -28.33
CA ILE A 152 35.92 -22.15 -29.17
C ILE A 152 37.20 -22.81 -28.68
N GLU A 153 37.49 -22.75 -27.37
CA GLU A 153 38.69 -23.35 -26.78
C GLU A 153 38.75 -24.84 -27.09
N LEU A 154 37.62 -25.55 -26.90
CA LEU A 154 37.50 -26.96 -27.21
C LEU A 154 37.70 -27.23 -28.71
N GLY A 155 37.03 -26.47 -29.58
CA GLY A 155 37.13 -26.61 -31.03
C GLY A 155 38.56 -26.41 -31.54
N LEU A 156 39.25 -25.36 -31.09
CA LEU A 156 40.65 -25.09 -31.41
C LEU A 156 41.55 -26.22 -30.95
N LYS A 157 41.36 -26.71 -29.73
CA LYS A 157 42.15 -27.82 -29.17
C LYS A 157 41.95 -29.11 -29.95
N LEU A 158 40.71 -29.45 -30.31
CA LEU A 158 40.38 -30.68 -31.03
C LEU A 158 40.88 -30.65 -32.48
N LYS A 159 40.76 -29.51 -33.17
CA LYS A 159 41.05 -29.42 -34.61
C LYS A 159 42.50 -29.04 -34.92
N PHE A 160 43.09 -28.17 -34.11
CA PHE A 160 44.42 -27.59 -34.37
C PHE A 160 45.43 -27.82 -33.25
N GLY A 161 45.03 -28.52 -32.17
CA GLY A 161 45.90 -28.86 -31.05
C GLY A 161 46.46 -27.63 -30.32
N THR A 162 47.70 -27.74 -29.84
CA THR A 162 48.36 -26.66 -29.10
C THR A 162 48.67 -25.44 -29.96
N ARG A 163 48.74 -25.58 -31.29
CA ARG A 163 48.90 -24.43 -32.20
C ARG A 163 47.64 -23.56 -32.22
N GLY A 164 46.46 -24.17 -32.26
CA GLY A 164 45.20 -23.43 -32.21
C GLY A 164 44.97 -22.71 -30.88
N LEU A 165 45.43 -23.28 -29.76
CA LEU A 165 45.29 -22.62 -28.45
C LEU A 165 46.16 -21.36 -28.29
N LYS A 166 47.13 -21.11 -29.18
CA LYS A 166 47.96 -19.89 -29.10
C LYS A 166 47.18 -18.60 -29.35
N ILE A 167 46.10 -18.68 -30.14
CA ILE A 167 45.27 -17.51 -30.49
C ILE A 167 44.11 -17.30 -29.51
N TYR A 168 43.81 -18.29 -28.67
CA TYR A 168 42.72 -18.23 -27.69
C TYR A 168 42.82 -17.03 -26.73
N PRO A 169 44.01 -16.62 -26.21
CA PRO A 169 44.11 -15.42 -25.39
C PRO A 169 43.65 -14.14 -26.07
N GLU A 170 43.77 -14.02 -27.40
CA GLU A 170 43.27 -12.87 -28.15
C GLU A 170 41.74 -12.96 -28.33
N ILE A 171 41.23 -14.15 -28.66
CA ILE A 171 39.77 -14.40 -28.75
C ILE A 171 39.06 -14.09 -27.43
N ARG A 172 39.68 -14.45 -26.30
CA ARG A 172 39.11 -14.21 -24.96
C ARG A 172 38.91 -12.73 -24.63
N LYS A 173 39.62 -11.82 -25.32
CA LYS A 173 39.46 -10.36 -25.14
C LYS A 173 38.25 -9.80 -25.89
N ILE A 174 37.67 -10.55 -26.82
CA ILE A 174 36.51 -10.11 -27.60
C ILE A 174 35.28 -10.07 -26.69
N GLU A 175 34.67 -8.89 -26.56
CA GLU A 175 33.44 -8.70 -25.75
C GLU A 175 32.17 -8.99 -26.55
N GLU A 176 32.22 -8.78 -27.87
CA GLU A 176 31.07 -8.89 -28.77
C GLU A 176 30.73 -10.36 -29.06
N ILE A 177 29.48 -10.74 -28.78
CA ILE A 177 29.02 -12.14 -28.83
C ILE A 177 28.91 -12.64 -30.27
N GLU A 178 28.51 -11.81 -31.22
CA GLU A 178 28.33 -12.23 -32.62
C GLU A 178 29.68 -12.48 -33.33
N GLN A 179 30.73 -11.75 -32.98
CA GLN A 179 32.09 -11.98 -33.43
C GLN A 179 32.60 -13.32 -32.88
N LEU A 180 32.34 -13.61 -31.60
CA LEU A 180 32.65 -14.93 -31.03
C LEU A 180 31.86 -16.05 -31.72
N ARG A 181 30.58 -15.85 -32.07
CA ARG A 181 29.80 -16.82 -32.85
C ARG A 181 30.40 -17.07 -34.22
N SER A 182 30.80 -16.01 -34.92
CA SER A 182 31.44 -16.08 -36.23
C SER A 182 32.75 -16.87 -36.19
N ILE A 183 33.58 -16.63 -35.17
CA ILE A 183 34.81 -17.40 -34.94
C ILE A 183 34.49 -18.87 -34.65
N LYS A 184 33.50 -19.14 -33.80
CA LYS A 184 33.06 -20.50 -33.47
C LYS A 184 32.63 -21.27 -34.73
N GLU A 185 31.85 -20.64 -35.61
CA GLU A 185 31.42 -21.23 -36.88
C GLU A 185 32.58 -21.41 -37.86
N ALA A 186 33.48 -20.44 -37.96
CA ALA A 186 34.67 -20.54 -38.79
C ALA A 186 35.55 -21.74 -38.38
N ILE A 187 35.69 -22.01 -37.08
CA ILE A 187 36.46 -23.17 -36.59
C ILE A 187 35.86 -24.49 -37.08
N GLU A 188 34.54 -24.60 -37.23
CA GLU A 188 33.89 -25.83 -37.72
C GLU A 188 34.36 -26.16 -39.16
N ILE A 189 34.52 -25.16 -40.02
CA ILE A 189 34.78 -25.34 -41.46
C ILE A 189 36.26 -25.19 -41.82
N ALA A 190 37.01 -24.34 -41.10
CA ALA A 190 38.37 -23.93 -41.48
C ALA A 190 39.33 -25.10 -41.73
N GLY A 191 40.08 -25.04 -42.83
CA GLY A 191 41.08 -26.06 -43.17
C GLY A 191 42.40 -25.87 -42.40
N SER A 192 42.67 -24.65 -41.96
CA SER A 192 43.89 -24.25 -41.30
C SER A 192 43.66 -23.19 -40.21
N ILE A 193 44.60 -23.06 -39.27
CA ILE A 193 44.51 -22.05 -38.20
C ILE A 193 44.65 -20.61 -38.73
N LYS A 194 45.33 -20.41 -39.87
CA LYS A 194 45.52 -19.09 -40.49
C LYS A 194 44.19 -18.43 -40.86
N GLU A 195 43.22 -19.22 -41.33
CA GLU A 195 41.87 -18.73 -41.65
C GLU A 195 41.14 -18.17 -40.42
N ILE A 196 41.48 -18.64 -39.22
CA ILE A 196 40.94 -18.11 -37.97
C ILE A 196 41.71 -16.88 -37.51
N GLU A 197 43.04 -16.86 -37.71
CA GLU A 197 43.89 -15.69 -37.43
C GLU A 197 43.47 -14.46 -38.23
N GLU A 198 43.11 -14.63 -39.50
CA GLU A 198 42.62 -13.55 -40.38
C GLU A 198 41.30 -12.92 -39.90
N LEU A 199 40.54 -13.58 -39.03
CA LEU A 199 39.30 -13.04 -38.43
C LEU A 199 39.57 -12.24 -37.14
N LEU A 200 40.80 -12.24 -36.64
CA LEU A 200 41.21 -11.53 -35.43
C LEU A 200 41.92 -10.20 -35.72
N ASP A 201 42.38 -10.00 -36.96
CA ASP A 201 42.96 -8.75 -37.49
C ASP A 201 41.85 -7.78 -37.97
#